data_AF-A0A5M8PFM8-F1
#
_entry.id   AF-A0A5M8PFM8-F1
#
_cell.length_a   1.000
_cell.length_b   1.000
_cell.length_c   1.000
_cell.angle_alpha   90.00
_cell.angle_beta   90.00
_cell.angle_gamma   90.00
#
_symmetry.space_group_name_H-M   'P 1'
#
loop_
_entity.id
_entity.type
_entity.pdbx_description
1 polymer ?
#
loop_
_entity_poly.entity_id
_entity_poly.type
_entity_poly.pdbx_seq_one_letter_code
_entity_poly.pdbx_strand_id
1 'polypeptide(L)'
;MRPKSSGVATPNPIMEPISSIQCPFIDSLPTFDWRNTKPLRLRPFSPKYHMTMALETTSPSDLIPMDSTYLDRIDLRKRLMKTDLEEIIQSGSTSAHPAIDELYSWLVGTYLPSRYPTMFRVISPSGDTEKAKGGLTIMRSLVTGEDYPMEPPSDPTEALKVLCALVDEDFLILLPAHDADGYTLGAFFVVGPMDFIYGRWLAGG
;
A
#
# COMPACT_ATOMS: atom_id res chain seq x y z
N MET A 1 48.98 36.38 -4.92
CA MET A 1 48.08 36.09 -3.79
C MET A 1 46.69 36.62 -4.13
N ARG A 2 45.70 35.74 -4.39
CA ARG A 2 44.28 36.11 -4.56
C ARG A 2 43.57 35.96 -3.21
N PRO A 3 42.62 36.85 -2.84
CA PRO A 3 41.85 36.69 -1.61
C PRO A 3 40.81 35.56 -1.78
N LYS A 4 40.59 34.80 -0.70
CA LYS A 4 39.57 33.76 -0.60
C LYS A 4 38.18 34.40 -0.54
N SER A 5 37.30 34.05 -1.46
CA SER A 5 35.87 34.40 -1.40
C SER A 5 35.19 33.57 -0.31
N SER A 6 34.68 34.23 0.72
CA SER A 6 33.81 33.66 1.75
C SER A 6 32.49 33.21 1.11
N GLY A 7 32.22 31.90 1.13
CA GLY A 7 30.93 31.35 0.71
C GLY A 7 29.84 31.80 1.68
N VAL A 8 28.84 32.51 1.17
CA VAL A 8 27.60 32.82 1.89
C VAL A 8 26.80 31.53 1.95
N ALA A 9 26.57 31.02 3.17
CA ALA A 9 25.65 29.91 3.39
C ALA A 9 24.24 30.39 3.04
N THR A 10 23.64 29.80 2.00
CA THR A 10 22.21 29.93 1.74
C THR A 10 21.46 29.31 2.92
N PRO A 11 20.46 29.99 3.51
CA PRO A 11 19.69 29.40 4.59
C PRO A 11 18.94 28.18 4.04
N ASN A 12 18.98 27.08 4.80
CA ASN A 12 18.18 25.89 4.53
C ASN A 12 16.71 26.31 4.30
N PRO A 13 16.00 25.70 3.33
CA PRO A 13 14.58 25.96 3.19
C PRO A 13 13.90 25.59 4.51
N ILE A 14 13.32 26.61 5.14
CA ILE A 14 12.49 26.46 6.33
C ILE A 14 11.33 25.58 5.87
N MET A 15 11.31 24.30 6.28
CA MET A 15 10.13 23.45 6.12
C MET A 15 8.99 24.16 6.86
N GLU A 16 8.01 24.66 6.12
CA GLU A 16 6.82 25.23 6.72
C GLU A 16 6.19 24.20 7.68
N PRO A 17 5.63 24.63 8.82
CA PRO A 17 4.92 23.72 9.70
C PRO A 17 3.83 23.02 8.89
N ILE A 18 3.73 21.71 9.05
CA ILE A 18 2.78 20.82 8.36
C ILE A 18 1.35 21.14 8.85
N SER A 19 0.86 22.35 8.59
CA SER A 19 -0.51 22.73 8.90
C SER A 19 -1.41 22.16 7.80
N SER A 20 -2.03 21.04 8.14
CA SER A 20 -2.99 20.25 7.36
C SER A 20 -2.43 19.64 6.07
N ILE A 21 -1.78 18.47 6.18
CA ILE A 21 -1.81 17.50 5.08
C ILE A 21 -3.27 17.12 4.91
N GLN A 22 -3.93 17.68 3.89
CA GLN A 22 -5.28 17.28 3.55
C GLN A 22 -5.19 15.90 2.89
N CYS A 23 -5.87 14.91 3.48
CA CYS A 23 -5.99 13.59 2.88
C CYS A 23 -6.56 13.76 1.45
N PRO A 24 -5.98 13.09 0.45
CA PRO A 24 -6.46 13.21 -0.92
C PRO A 24 -7.92 12.75 -1.01
N PHE A 25 -8.70 13.46 -1.82
CA PHE A 25 -10.09 13.08 -2.07
C PHE A 25 -10.13 11.79 -2.90
N ILE A 26 -10.98 10.85 -2.50
CA ILE A 26 -11.16 9.55 -3.15
C ILE A 26 -12.56 9.49 -3.75
N ASP A 27 -12.63 9.29 -5.07
CA ASP A 27 -13.90 9.15 -5.77
C ASP A 27 -14.52 7.79 -5.43
N SER A 28 -15.72 7.77 -4.86
CA SER A 28 -16.40 6.51 -4.52
C SER A 28 -16.99 5.83 -5.76
N LEU A 29 -16.94 4.49 -5.81
CA LEU A 29 -17.61 3.68 -6.82
C LEU A 29 -18.71 2.80 -6.19
N PRO A 30 -19.90 3.36 -5.91
CA PRO A 30 -20.97 2.67 -5.17
C PRO A 30 -21.59 1.48 -5.92
N THR A 31 -21.46 1.43 -7.24
CA THR A 31 -22.03 0.38 -8.10
C THR A 31 -20.95 -0.48 -8.76
N PHE A 32 -19.71 -0.43 -8.26
CA PHE A 32 -18.60 -1.17 -8.84
C PHE A 32 -18.76 -2.68 -8.67
N ASP A 33 -18.61 -3.40 -9.78
CA ASP A 33 -18.59 -4.86 -9.81
C ASP A 33 -17.23 -5.38 -10.30
N TRP A 34 -16.36 -5.67 -9.34
CA TRP A 34 -15.02 -6.19 -9.61
C TRP A 34 -15.02 -7.48 -10.43
N ARG A 35 -16.07 -8.32 -10.33
CA ARG A 35 -16.12 -9.62 -11.02
C ARG A 35 -16.24 -9.48 -12.54
N ASN A 36 -16.85 -8.38 -12.98
CA ASN A 36 -17.05 -8.07 -14.40
C ASN A 36 -16.02 -7.08 -14.95
N THR A 37 -15.22 -6.45 -14.07
CA THR A 37 -14.13 -5.57 -14.46
C THR A 37 -12.97 -6.36 -15.04
N LYS A 38 -12.61 -6.07 -16.29
CA LYS A 38 -11.50 -6.74 -16.96
C LYS A 38 -10.15 -6.33 -16.36
N PRO A 39 -9.17 -7.25 -16.25
CA PRO A 39 -7.85 -6.93 -15.75
C PRO A 39 -7.17 -5.82 -16.53
N LEU A 40 -6.48 -4.93 -15.81
CA LEU A 40 -5.74 -3.83 -16.42
C LEU A 40 -4.58 -4.38 -17.27
N ARG A 41 -4.42 -3.80 -18.46
CA ARG A 41 -3.28 -4.07 -19.34
C ARG A 41 -2.17 -3.08 -19.02
N LEU A 42 -1.43 -3.35 -17.94
CA LEU A 42 -0.38 -2.44 -17.42
C LEU A 42 0.82 -2.26 -18.37
N ARG A 43 0.95 -3.09 -19.41
CA ARG A 43 1.90 -2.88 -20.53
C ARG A 43 1.34 -3.47 -21.84
N PRO A 44 0.61 -2.70 -22.67
CA PRO A 44 0.34 -3.16 -24.02
C PRO A 44 1.67 -3.21 -24.79
N PHE A 45 2.07 -4.40 -25.23
CA PHE A 45 3.26 -4.56 -26.07
C PHE A 45 3.02 -3.86 -27.42
N SER A 46 3.45 -2.60 -27.51
CA SER A 46 3.51 -1.88 -28.78
C SER A 46 4.75 -2.34 -29.55
N PRO A 47 4.64 -2.67 -30.85
CA PRO A 47 5.79 -3.07 -31.66
C PRO A 47 6.86 -1.98 -31.80
N LYS A 48 6.52 -0.72 -31.50
CA LYS A 48 7.45 0.41 -31.46
C LYS A 48 7.71 0.81 -30.01
N TYR A 49 8.90 0.45 -29.52
CA TYR A 49 9.35 0.77 -28.16
C TYR A 49 9.94 2.18 -28.11
N HIS A 50 9.27 3.09 -27.42
CA HIS A 50 9.86 4.36 -27.01
C HIS A 50 10.30 4.19 -25.55
N MET A 51 11.61 4.25 -25.29
CA MET A 51 12.15 4.30 -23.92
C MET A 51 11.86 5.67 -23.32
N THR A 52 10.62 5.90 -22.90
CA THR A 52 10.30 6.91 -21.90
C THR A 52 10.28 6.21 -20.56
N MET A 53 11.01 6.73 -19.56
CA MET A 53 10.89 6.29 -18.17
C MET A 53 9.39 6.38 -17.82
N ALA A 54 8.73 5.22 -17.68
CA ALA A 54 7.27 5.07 -17.65
C ALA A 54 6.66 5.51 -16.31
N LEU A 55 7.01 6.71 -15.86
CA LEU A 55 6.38 7.38 -14.74
C LEU A 55 5.15 8.12 -15.28
N GLU A 56 3.97 7.64 -14.95
CA GLU A 56 2.71 8.27 -15.30
C GLU A 56 2.09 8.86 -14.04
N THR A 57 1.59 10.09 -14.15
CA THR A 57 0.81 10.69 -13.06
C THR A 57 -0.52 9.96 -12.96
N THR A 58 -0.79 9.34 -11.81
CA THR A 58 -2.06 8.68 -11.52
C THR A 58 -2.88 9.48 -10.51
N SER A 59 -4.21 9.34 -10.57
CA SER A 59 -5.12 9.89 -9.55
C SER A 59 -4.99 9.07 -8.26
N PRO A 60 -5.08 9.69 -7.06
CA PRO A 60 -5.18 8.94 -5.81
C PRO A 60 -6.30 7.89 -5.84
N SER A 61 -7.44 8.20 -6.49
CA SER A 61 -8.57 7.27 -6.66
C SER A 61 -8.21 5.99 -7.43
N ASP A 62 -7.17 6.03 -8.26
CA ASP A 62 -6.74 4.92 -9.12
C ASP A 62 -5.47 4.23 -8.59
N LEU A 63 -5.14 4.44 -7.31
CA LEU A 63 -3.98 3.85 -6.65
C LEU A 63 -4.02 2.32 -6.59
N ILE A 64 -5.17 1.73 -6.24
CA ILE A 64 -5.33 0.27 -6.16
C ILE A 64 -6.48 -0.14 -7.07
N PRO A 65 -6.19 -0.50 -8.33
CA PRO A 65 -7.19 -0.91 -9.28
C PRO A 65 -7.68 -2.33 -8.99
N MET A 66 -9.00 -2.48 -8.83
CA MET A 66 -9.63 -3.79 -8.60
C MET A 66 -10.12 -4.38 -9.93
N ASP A 67 -9.97 -5.69 -10.10
CA ASP A 67 -10.47 -6.43 -11.27
C ASP A 67 -10.92 -7.85 -10.89
N SER A 68 -11.39 -8.61 -11.88
CA SER A 68 -11.93 -9.96 -11.68
C SER A 68 -10.92 -10.97 -11.11
N THR A 69 -9.61 -10.70 -11.24
CA THR A 69 -8.52 -11.57 -10.78
C THR A 69 -7.99 -11.20 -9.39
N TYR A 70 -8.54 -10.17 -8.76
CA TYR A 70 -8.18 -9.75 -7.39
C TYR A 70 -8.16 -10.92 -6.39
N LEU A 71 -9.22 -11.74 -6.36
CA LEU A 71 -9.31 -12.84 -5.39
C LEU A 71 -8.21 -13.89 -5.60
N ASP A 72 -7.94 -14.26 -6.84
CA ASP A 72 -6.88 -15.22 -7.19
C ASP A 72 -5.49 -14.69 -6.79
N ARG A 73 -5.26 -13.37 -6.99
CA ARG A 73 -4.03 -12.70 -6.57
C ARG A 73 -3.89 -12.74 -5.04
N ILE A 74 -4.91 -12.35 -4.29
CA ILE A 74 -4.87 -12.38 -2.82
C ILE A 74 -4.62 -13.81 -2.29
N ASP A 75 -5.26 -14.82 -2.86
CA ASP A 75 -5.04 -16.21 -2.45
C ASP A 75 -3.62 -16.67 -2.76
N LEU A 76 -3.04 -16.25 -3.89
CA LEU A 76 -1.64 -16.50 -4.21
C LEU A 76 -0.71 -15.81 -3.20
N ARG A 77 -0.94 -14.53 -2.88
CA ARG A 77 -0.16 -13.78 -1.88
C ARG A 77 -0.19 -14.48 -0.53
N LYS A 78 -1.38 -14.88 -0.06
CA LYS A 78 -1.54 -15.63 1.19
C LYS A 78 -0.82 -16.97 1.20
N ARG A 79 -0.69 -17.65 0.06
CA ARG A 79 0.12 -18.88 -0.04
C ARG A 79 1.61 -18.57 0.04
N LEU A 80 2.08 -17.59 -0.71
CA LEU A 80 3.49 -17.20 -0.75
C LEU A 80 3.99 -16.67 0.60
N MET A 81 3.15 -15.92 1.32
CA MET A 81 3.46 -15.50 2.70
C MET A 81 3.69 -16.67 3.67
N LYS A 82 3.21 -17.88 3.37
CA LYS A 82 3.48 -19.07 4.21
C LYS A 82 4.84 -19.70 3.91
N THR A 83 5.37 -19.50 2.71
CA THR A 83 6.62 -20.10 2.23
C THR A 83 7.80 -19.14 2.30
N ASP A 84 7.60 -17.89 1.88
CA ASP A 84 8.67 -16.93 1.57
C ASP A 84 8.46 -15.58 2.28
N LEU A 85 7.95 -15.59 3.52
CA LEU A 85 7.57 -14.38 4.26
C LEU A 85 8.69 -13.32 4.31
N GLU A 86 9.92 -13.73 4.58
CA GLU A 86 11.08 -12.83 4.72
C GLU A 86 11.51 -12.19 3.39
N GLU A 87 11.20 -12.82 2.26
CA GLU A 87 11.47 -12.28 0.93
C GLU A 87 10.38 -11.25 0.53
N ILE A 88 9.16 -11.42 1.04
CA ILE A 88 7.99 -10.61 0.66
C ILE A 88 7.84 -9.39 1.56
N ILE A 89 8.10 -9.52 2.86
CA ILE A 89 7.80 -8.50 3.87
C ILE A 89 9.04 -8.15 4.67
N GLN A 90 9.31 -6.85 4.77
CA GLN A 90 10.31 -6.32 5.67
C GLN A 90 9.81 -5.03 6.34
N SER A 91 9.62 -5.06 7.66
CA SER A 91 9.24 -3.89 8.47
C SER A 91 10.41 -2.93 8.75
N GLY A 92 11.64 -3.35 8.47
CA GLY A 92 12.86 -2.55 8.53
C GLY A 92 13.13 -1.94 9.90
N SER A 93 13.65 -0.71 9.94
CA SER A 93 14.02 -0.03 11.19
C SER A 93 12.80 0.58 11.89
N THR A 94 12.89 0.77 13.21
CA THR A 94 11.82 1.36 14.04
C THR A 94 11.33 2.72 13.54
N SER A 95 12.18 3.46 12.81
CA SER A 95 11.81 4.71 12.16
C SER A 95 10.73 4.58 11.08
N ALA A 96 10.53 3.38 10.49
CA ALA A 96 9.52 3.12 9.48
C ALA A 96 8.14 2.79 10.08
N HIS A 97 8.07 2.41 11.36
CA HIS A 97 6.81 1.96 11.97
C HIS A 97 5.68 3.00 11.88
N PRO A 98 5.91 4.31 12.15
CA PRO A 98 4.85 5.30 12.01
C PRO A 98 4.30 5.40 10.58
N ALA A 99 5.15 5.21 9.57
CA ALA A 99 4.72 5.23 8.16
C ALA A 99 3.93 3.98 7.79
N ILE A 100 4.24 2.82 8.38
CA ILE A 100 3.47 1.58 8.23
C ILE A 100 2.09 1.75 8.85
N ASP A 101 2.02 2.30 10.06
CA ASP A 101 0.76 2.53 10.79
C ASP A 101 -0.13 3.54 10.06
N GLU A 102 0.46 4.60 9.50
CA GLU A 102 -0.25 5.58 8.67
C GLU A 102 -0.81 4.92 7.40
N LEU A 103 0.01 4.17 6.67
CA LEU A 103 -0.42 3.45 5.47
C LEU A 103 -1.56 2.46 5.78
N TYR A 104 -1.43 1.71 6.87
CA TYR A 104 -2.46 0.77 7.32
C TYR A 104 -3.77 1.48 7.62
N SER A 105 -3.72 2.50 8.47
CA SER A 105 -4.90 3.24 8.92
C SER A 105 -5.59 3.94 7.74
N TRP A 106 -4.82 4.47 6.80
CA TRP A 106 -5.34 5.10 5.60
C TRP A 106 -5.98 4.09 4.65
N LEU A 107 -5.32 2.96 4.36
CA LEU A 107 -5.86 1.95 3.45
C LEU A 107 -7.13 1.28 3.99
N VAL A 108 -7.05 0.76 5.22
CA VAL A 108 -8.14 0.00 5.86
C VAL A 108 -9.26 0.93 6.30
N GLY A 109 -8.92 2.09 6.86
CA GLY A 109 -9.89 2.98 7.47
C GLY A 109 -10.54 3.96 6.49
N THR A 110 -9.82 4.39 5.45
CA THR A 110 -10.27 5.48 4.57
C THR A 110 -10.39 5.03 3.12
N TYR A 111 -9.32 4.54 2.50
CA TYR A 111 -9.25 4.33 1.05
C TYR A 111 -10.18 3.22 0.57
N LEU A 112 -10.02 1.99 1.06
CA LEU A 112 -10.75 0.83 0.55
C LEU A 112 -12.27 0.94 0.77
N PRO A 113 -12.77 1.33 1.96
CA PRO A 113 -14.21 1.47 2.17
C PRO A 113 -14.82 2.64 1.39
N SER A 114 -14.06 3.73 1.18
CA SER A 114 -14.56 4.89 0.43
C SER A 114 -14.58 4.63 -1.07
N ARG A 115 -13.52 4.03 -1.63
CA ARG A 115 -13.39 3.74 -3.07
C ARG A 115 -14.29 2.59 -3.50
N TYR A 116 -14.29 1.49 -2.75
CA TYR A 116 -14.96 0.23 -3.11
C TYR A 116 -15.97 -0.23 -2.04
N PRO A 117 -17.05 0.53 -1.79
CA PRO A 117 -18.04 0.21 -0.74
C PRO A 117 -18.81 -1.10 -0.99
N THR A 118 -18.78 -1.62 -2.23
CA THR A 118 -19.36 -2.93 -2.59
C THR A 118 -18.45 -4.10 -2.19
N MET A 119 -17.15 -3.85 -1.98
CA MET A 119 -16.14 -4.84 -1.59
C MET A 119 -15.76 -4.75 -0.12
N PHE A 120 -15.75 -3.54 0.47
CA PHE A 120 -15.32 -3.31 1.84
C PHE A 120 -16.36 -2.48 2.60
N ARG A 121 -16.68 -2.89 3.82
CA ARG A 121 -17.67 -2.21 4.66
C ARG A 121 -17.13 -1.99 6.06
N VAL A 122 -17.22 -0.75 6.54
CA VAL A 122 -16.95 -0.43 7.94
C VAL A 122 -18.13 -0.87 8.80
N ILE A 123 -17.84 -1.59 9.88
CA ILE A 123 -18.80 -2.01 10.90
C ILE A 123 -18.38 -1.35 12.21
N SER A 124 -19.19 -0.39 12.64
CA SER A 124 -19.02 0.27 13.92
C SER A 124 -19.78 -0.49 15.03
N PRO A 125 -19.26 -0.51 16.27
CA PRO A 125 -19.90 -1.19 17.41
C PRO A 125 -21.28 -0.64 17.83
N SER A 126 -21.77 0.42 17.21
CA SER A 126 -23.05 1.05 17.54
C SER A 126 -24.22 0.26 16.95
N GLY A 127 -24.59 -0.83 17.62
CA GLY A 127 -25.81 -1.58 17.36
C GLY A 127 -26.03 -2.68 18.40
N ASP A 128 -27.28 -2.81 18.87
CA ASP A 128 -27.81 -3.71 19.92
C ASP A 128 -27.58 -5.22 19.67
N THR A 129 -26.34 -5.63 19.47
CA THR A 129 -25.95 -7.04 19.33
C THR A 129 -24.91 -7.36 20.39
N GLU A 130 -25.07 -8.50 21.07
CA GLU A 130 -24.24 -8.91 22.21
C GLU A 130 -22.73 -9.02 21.91
N LYS A 131 -22.33 -8.91 20.63
CA LYS A 131 -20.93 -8.77 20.18
C LYS A 131 -20.31 -7.40 20.45
N ALA A 132 -21.08 -6.39 20.85
CA ALA A 132 -20.63 -5.01 21.07
C ALA A 132 -19.99 -4.75 22.46
N LYS A 133 -19.81 -5.77 23.31
CA LYS A 133 -19.32 -5.61 24.70
C LYS A 133 -17.83 -5.25 24.85
N GLY A 134 -17.15 -4.87 23.77
CA GLY A 134 -15.79 -4.31 23.80
C GLY A 134 -15.37 -3.73 22.44
N GLY A 135 -16.35 -3.27 21.64
CA GLY A 135 -16.22 -3.25 20.19
C GLY A 135 -15.18 -2.25 19.66
N LEU A 136 -14.25 -2.78 18.87
CA LEU A 136 -13.38 -2.01 17.99
C LEU A 136 -14.10 -1.80 16.66
N THR A 137 -13.90 -0.64 16.02
CA THR A 137 -14.37 -0.42 14.65
C THR A 137 -13.57 -1.30 13.70
N ILE A 138 -14.26 -2.09 12.88
CA ILE A 138 -13.63 -3.02 11.94
C ILE A 138 -14.05 -2.71 10.51
N MET A 139 -13.18 -3.04 9.56
CA MET A 139 -13.51 -3.14 8.14
C MET A 139 -13.70 -4.62 7.78
N ARG A 140 -14.87 -4.98 7.27
CA ARG A 140 -15.15 -6.29 6.71
C ARG A 140 -14.93 -6.29 5.20
N SER A 141 -14.13 -7.24 4.71
CA SER A 141 -14.07 -7.57 3.28
C SER A 141 -15.27 -8.46 2.92
N LEU A 142 -16.14 -7.95 2.06
CA LEU A 142 -17.27 -8.69 1.48
C LEU A 142 -16.82 -9.69 0.40
N VAL A 143 -15.57 -9.60 -0.03
CA VAL A 143 -14.97 -10.48 -1.03
C VAL A 143 -14.46 -11.76 -0.38
N THR A 144 -13.65 -11.62 0.68
CA THR A 144 -13.02 -12.74 1.40
C THR A 144 -13.81 -13.18 2.64
N GLY A 145 -14.72 -12.34 3.14
CA GLY A 145 -15.44 -12.58 4.39
C GLY A 145 -14.62 -12.32 5.65
N GLU A 146 -13.40 -11.77 5.52
CA GLU A 146 -12.48 -11.49 6.62
C GLU A 146 -12.73 -10.12 7.25
N ASP A 147 -12.42 -10.02 8.54
CA ASP A 147 -12.54 -8.80 9.34
C ASP A 147 -11.16 -8.25 9.69
N TYR A 148 -10.98 -6.94 9.49
CA TYR A 148 -9.74 -6.25 9.77
C TYR A 148 -9.99 -5.10 10.77
N PRO A 149 -9.25 -5.05 11.89
CA PRO A 149 -9.24 -3.89 12.77
C PRO A 149 -8.88 -2.62 12.00
N MET A 150 -9.58 -1.50 12.25
CA MET A 150 -9.18 -0.22 11.67
C MET A 150 -7.93 0.37 12.35
N GLU A 151 -7.64 -0.06 13.58
CA GLU A 151 -6.39 0.27 14.26
C GLU A 151 -5.28 -0.70 13.84
N PRO A 152 -4.07 -0.21 13.56
CA PRO A 152 -2.95 -1.07 13.17
C PRO A 152 -2.55 -1.99 14.34
N PRO A 153 -2.13 -3.24 14.03
CA PRO A 153 -1.51 -4.12 15.02
C PRO A 153 -0.26 -3.47 15.66
N SER A 154 0.04 -3.84 16.91
CA SER A 154 1.24 -3.33 17.60
C SER A 154 2.56 -3.82 16.99
N ASP A 155 2.53 -4.96 16.27
CA ASP A 155 3.68 -5.43 15.49
C ASP A 155 3.57 -4.91 14.05
N PRO A 156 4.51 -4.08 13.57
CA PRO A 156 4.50 -3.55 12.21
C PRO A 156 4.57 -4.66 11.16
N THR A 157 5.19 -5.80 11.46
CA THR A 157 5.27 -6.94 10.54
C THR A 157 3.88 -7.55 10.34
N GLU A 158 3.07 -7.63 11.39
CA GLU A 158 1.68 -8.08 11.30
C GLU A 158 0.81 -7.08 10.54
N ALA A 159 1.03 -5.76 10.72
CA ALA A 159 0.37 -4.74 9.92
C ALA A 159 0.66 -4.92 8.42
N LEU A 160 1.93 -5.13 8.05
CA LEU A 160 2.34 -5.40 6.67
C LEU A 160 1.77 -6.72 6.13
N LYS A 161 1.66 -7.76 6.95
CA LYS A 161 1.03 -9.03 6.55
C LYS A 161 -0.44 -8.83 6.21
N VAL A 162 -1.17 -8.07 7.03
CA VAL A 162 -2.57 -7.74 6.76
C VAL A 162 -2.69 -6.96 5.45
N LEU A 163 -1.84 -5.94 5.24
CA LEU A 163 -1.83 -5.18 4.00
C LEU A 163 -1.54 -6.07 2.79
N CYS A 164 -0.52 -6.91 2.85
CA CYS A 164 -0.17 -7.84 1.78
C CYS A 164 -1.29 -8.84 1.45
N ALA A 165 -2.09 -9.22 2.45
CA ALA A 165 -3.23 -10.12 2.30
C ALA A 165 -4.54 -9.41 1.90
N LEU A 166 -4.53 -8.08 1.82
CA LEU A 166 -5.69 -7.24 1.58
C LEU A 166 -5.62 -6.48 0.25
N VAL A 167 -4.45 -5.95 -0.10
CA VAL A 167 -4.22 -5.25 -1.36
C VAL A 167 -3.35 -6.08 -2.28
N ASP A 168 -3.64 -6.02 -3.56
CA ASP A 168 -2.96 -6.73 -4.63
C ASP A 168 -1.88 -5.89 -5.34
N GLU A 169 -1.60 -4.70 -4.80
CA GLU A 169 -0.48 -3.84 -5.18
C GLU A 169 0.73 -4.05 -4.24
N ASP A 170 1.91 -3.71 -4.73
CA ASP A 170 3.16 -3.80 -3.97
C ASP A 170 3.58 -2.40 -3.47
N PHE A 171 4.05 -2.31 -2.23
CA PHE A 171 4.42 -1.03 -1.62
C PHE A 171 5.86 -1.02 -1.13
N LEU A 172 6.56 0.05 -1.48
CA LEU A 172 7.88 0.42 -0.97
C LEU A 172 7.73 1.68 -0.12
N ILE A 173 8.05 1.60 1.15
CA ILE A 173 7.97 2.71 2.09
C ILE A 173 9.35 3.36 2.18
N LEU A 174 9.43 4.58 1.72
CA LEU A 174 10.67 5.35 1.64
C LEU A 174 10.71 6.41 2.75
N LEU A 175 11.81 6.48 3.47
CA LEU A 175 12.06 7.49 4.50
C LEU A 175 13.10 8.49 4.01
N PRO A 176 13.00 9.78 4.38
CA PRO A 176 14.05 10.75 4.10
C PRO A 176 15.39 10.29 4.67
N ALA A 177 16.45 10.37 3.86
CA ALA A 177 17.80 10.06 4.31
C ALA A 177 18.25 11.08 5.36
N HIS A 178 18.95 10.61 6.40
CA HIS A 178 19.40 11.47 7.50
C HIS A 178 20.44 12.52 7.07
N ASP A 179 21.21 12.23 6.00
CA ASP A 179 22.43 12.98 5.65
C ASP A 179 22.41 13.62 4.23
N ALA A 180 21.29 13.55 3.47
CA ALA A 180 21.26 14.05 2.07
C ALA A 180 19.85 14.33 1.53
N ASP A 181 19.78 15.02 0.37
CA ASP A 181 18.60 15.04 -0.53
C ASP A 181 18.42 13.63 -1.14
N GLY A 182 17.69 12.77 -0.42
CA GLY A 182 17.44 11.41 -0.87
C GLY A 182 16.47 10.65 0.04
N TYR A 183 16.10 9.45 -0.41
CA TYR A 183 15.23 8.56 0.35
C TYR A 183 15.89 7.19 0.51
N THR A 184 15.71 6.59 1.67
CA THR A 184 16.13 5.22 1.98
C THR A 184 14.91 4.32 2.08
N LEU A 185 15.07 3.05 1.67
CA LEU A 185 14.01 2.06 1.86
C LEU A 185 13.88 1.74 3.35
N GLY A 186 12.74 2.11 3.93
CA GLY A 186 12.43 1.90 5.34
C GLY A 186 11.70 0.59 5.58
N ALA A 187 10.73 0.25 4.74
CA ALA A 187 9.95 -0.99 4.83
C ALA A 187 9.32 -1.35 3.48
N PHE A 188 8.86 -2.58 3.31
CA PHE A 188 8.11 -2.99 2.12
C PHE A 188 7.23 -4.21 2.34
N PHE A 189 6.25 -4.35 1.46
CA PHE A 189 5.65 -5.64 1.12
C PHE A 189 5.55 -5.74 -0.42
N VAL A 190 6.25 -6.72 -0.98
CA VAL A 190 6.40 -6.89 -2.43
C VAL A 190 6.30 -8.36 -2.74
N VAL A 191 5.26 -8.75 -3.48
CA VAL A 191 5.13 -10.13 -3.98
C VAL A 191 5.80 -10.26 -5.35
N GLY A 192 6.18 -9.13 -5.95
CA GLY A 192 6.97 -9.05 -7.17
C GLY A 192 6.09 -9.18 -8.41
N PRO A 193 6.53 -8.65 -9.57
CA PRO A 193 5.87 -8.96 -10.83
C PRO A 193 5.94 -10.49 -11.03
N MET A 194 4.86 -11.05 -11.58
CA MET A 194 4.57 -12.49 -11.73
C MET A 194 5.67 -13.40 -12.34
N ASP A 195 6.89 -12.93 -12.54
CA ASP A 195 7.94 -13.61 -13.29
C ASP A 195 9.12 -14.06 -12.39
N PHE A 196 9.39 -13.36 -11.27
CA PHE A 196 10.56 -13.67 -10.44
C PHE A 196 10.36 -14.94 -9.60
N ILE A 197 9.12 -15.21 -9.15
CA ILE A 197 8.79 -16.37 -8.32
C ILE A 197 8.46 -17.62 -9.17
N TYR A 198 7.88 -17.47 -10.37
CA TYR A 198 7.61 -18.62 -11.26
C TYR A 198 8.91 -19.30 -11.74
N GLY A 199 10.00 -18.55 -11.92
CA GLY A 199 11.31 -19.12 -12.27
C GLY A 199 11.86 -20.07 -11.22
N ARG A 200 11.57 -19.84 -9.92
CA ARG A 200 11.99 -20.72 -8.82
C ARG A 200 11.17 -22.00 -8.74
N TRP A 201 9.88 -21.94 -9.13
CA TRP A 201 8.98 -23.12 -9.13
C TRP A 201 9.11 -24.01 -10.37
N LEU A 202 9.52 -23.46 -11.53
CA LEU A 202 9.77 -24.27 -12.75
C LEU A 202 11.18 -24.89 -12.80
N ALA A 203 12.11 -24.41 -11.98
CA ALA A 203 13.48 -24.95 -11.90
C ALA A 203 13.65 -26.10 -10.90
N GLY A 204 12.56 -26.50 -10.21
CA GLY A 204 12.55 -27.57 -9.21
C GLY A 204 11.84 -28.85 -9.66
N GLY A 205 11.89 -29.18 -10.95
CA GLY A 205 11.42 -30.45 -11.52
C GLY A 205 12.56 -31.38 -11.88
#